data_AF-A0A089QKU2-F1
#
_entry.id   AF-A0A089QKU2-F1
#
_cell.length_a   1.000
_cell.length_b   1.000
_cell.length_c   1.000
_cell.angle_alpha   90.00
_cell.angle_beta   90.00
_cell.angle_gamma   90.00
#
_symmetry.space_group_name_H-M   'P 1'
#
loop_
_entity.id
_entity.type
_entity.pdbx_description
1 polymer ?
#
loop_
_entity_poly.entity_id
_entity_poly.type
_entity_poly.pdbx_seq_one_letter_code
_entity_poly.pdbx_strand_id
1 'polypeptide(L)'
;MPIESILAKKSLGVLMHPTCIPGGRVCGTFGRGAKEWIKKLHKHGIEYWQFLPLTPTDSTGSPYSSPSSFALNPWFLDLDDLIEKGFILIPNKENLDPINQNKDEFDFNIADDLTKKIGHLLLQGWSSQPEEKKINFNKWISRNSWVEDYATFVVIREEFNMLPWWEWPQDFKIKNNNFLKLWIKKKSKEILIKKLIQWHLDEQWSSIKNFAKLKNIKLIGDLPFYVSRDSADVWSNKSLFSIFKNGDLIFQSGVPPDYFSSTGQLWGTPTYFWSKHKRTNFNWWRKRFQRQFELVDILRFDHFRGLAGYWRVNGRSKSAIIGKWINSPGRTLLKKVKKDLGGKYLPIIAEDLGVITPDVEKLRNNFELPGMKILQFAFDGNEDNPYLPKNIEGENWVVYTGTHDNSTSVSWWEYLDYESKRRIRDKYKFSENPSWDLIEIGMDTNANLFIAPIQDLLSLDDSSRLNKPGTTKNNWKWKLNRSLEEIEDNIKTFSELGNNFGRTRK
;
A
#
# COMPACT_ATOMS: atom_id res chain seq x y z
N MET A 1 16.53 -7.69 28.64
CA MET A 1 17.18 -7.88 27.33
C MET A 1 16.77 -6.71 26.46
N PRO A 2 17.68 -6.06 25.72
CA PRO A 2 17.30 -4.99 24.80
C PRO A 2 16.27 -5.52 23.80
N ILE A 3 15.25 -4.74 23.50
CA ILE A 3 14.21 -5.07 22.51
C ILE A 3 14.92 -5.29 21.16
N GLU A 4 14.72 -6.45 20.53
CA GLU A 4 15.22 -6.74 19.19
C GLU A 4 14.23 -6.17 18.15
N SER A 5 14.10 -4.84 18.08
CA SER A 5 13.20 -4.15 17.15
C SER A 5 13.83 -3.94 15.77
N ILE A 6 12.98 -3.89 14.74
CA ILE A 6 13.34 -3.47 13.38
C ILE A 6 13.72 -1.98 13.29
N LEU A 7 13.30 -1.20 14.29
CA LEU A 7 13.62 0.21 14.48
C LEU A 7 14.64 0.32 15.61
N ALA A 8 15.93 0.28 15.26
CA ALA A 8 17.02 0.20 16.23
C ALA A 8 17.54 1.56 16.74
N LYS A 9 17.17 2.66 16.09
CA LYS A 9 17.60 4.01 16.42
C LYS A 9 16.61 5.04 15.91
N LYS A 10 16.66 6.24 16.47
CA LYS A 10 15.97 7.43 15.95
C LYS A 10 16.31 7.66 14.47
N SER A 11 15.29 7.84 13.65
CA SER A 11 15.39 7.95 12.20
C SER A 11 14.23 8.78 11.61
N LEU A 12 14.43 9.28 10.39
CA LEU A 12 13.42 9.96 9.59
C LEU A 12 12.96 9.09 8.40
N GLY A 13 11.69 9.26 8.04
CA GLY A 13 11.17 8.83 6.75
C GLY A 13 10.18 9.83 6.15
N VAL A 14 9.89 9.62 4.86
CA VAL A 14 8.87 10.40 4.14
C VAL A 14 7.85 9.44 3.52
N LEU A 15 6.56 9.77 3.69
CA LEU A 15 5.46 9.10 3.02
C LEU A 15 5.20 9.78 1.68
N MET A 16 5.49 9.08 0.58
CA MET A 16 5.23 9.53 -0.79
C MET A 16 4.96 8.32 -1.67
N HIS A 17 3.72 8.14 -2.17
CA HIS A 17 3.40 7.02 -3.04
C HIS A 17 4.05 7.21 -4.44
N PRO A 18 4.49 6.15 -5.15
CA PRO A 18 5.15 6.33 -6.44
C PRO A 18 4.30 7.04 -7.48
N THR A 19 2.96 6.94 -7.43
CA THR A 19 2.09 7.70 -8.36
C THR A 19 2.28 9.22 -8.23
N CYS A 20 2.67 9.69 -7.04
CA CYS A 20 2.85 11.10 -6.74
C CYS A 20 4.23 11.63 -7.18
N ILE A 21 5.18 10.75 -7.51
CA ILE A 21 6.54 11.15 -7.90
C ILE A 21 6.52 11.71 -9.32
N PRO A 22 7.10 12.89 -9.58
CA PRO A 22 7.16 13.46 -10.91
C PRO A 22 8.09 12.65 -11.84
N GLY A 23 7.91 12.80 -13.15
CA GLY A 23 8.80 12.24 -14.17
C GLY A 23 8.29 11.02 -14.92
N GLY A 24 7.07 10.55 -14.64
CA GLY A 24 6.35 9.63 -15.52
C GLY A 24 5.41 10.36 -16.48
N ARG A 25 4.94 9.67 -17.52
CA ARG A 25 4.06 10.25 -18.56
C ARG A 25 2.70 10.68 -18.00
N VAL A 26 2.11 9.85 -17.13
CA VAL A 26 0.77 10.08 -16.54
C VAL A 26 0.88 10.33 -15.03
N CYS A 27 1.45 9.35 -14.33
CA CYS A 27 1.83 9.39 -12.92
C CYS A 27 3.28 8.88 -12.80
N GLY A 28 3.86 8.93 -11.60
CA GLY A 28 5.19 8.36 -11.38
C GLY A 28 5.24 6.84 -11.61
N THR A 29 6.41 6.37 -12.05
CA THR A 29 6.69 4.98 -12.48
C THR A 29 7.87 4.39 -11.69
N PHE A 30 8.19 3.12 -11.92
CA PHE A 30 9.42 2.47 -11.44
C PHE A 30 10.68 2.83 -12.27
N GLY A 31 10.68 4.03 -12.86
CA GLY A 31 11.75 4.55 -13.70
C GLY A 31 12.68 5.53 -12.99
N ARG A 32 13.13 6.54 -13.75
CA ARG A 32 14.10 7.54 -13.29
C ARG A 32 13.61 8.35 -12.07
N GLY A 33 12.35 8.76 -12.05
CA GLY A 33 11.77 9.56 -10.96
C GLY A 33 11.95 8.89 -9.59
N ALA A 34 11.65 7.59 -9.47
CA ALA A 34 11.84 6.83 -8.23
C ALA A 34 13.32 6.76 -7.80
N LYS A 35 14.26 6.63 -8.75
CA LYS A 35 15.71 6.63 -8.43
C LYS A 35 16.18 8.01 -7.98
N GLU A 36 15.72 9.08 -8.61
CA GLU A 36 16.05 10.45 -8.17
C GLU A 36 15.47 10.76 -6.80
N TRP A 37 14.25 10.30 -6.51
CA TRP A 37 13.66 10.40 -5.16
C TRP A 37 14.53 9.72 -4.10
N ILE A 38 14.95 8.48 -4.34
CA ILE A 38 15.88 7.75 -3.46
C ILE A 38 17.20 8.53 -3.27
N LYS A 39 17.74 9.14 -4.33
CA LYS A 39 18.95 9.96 -4.23
C LYS A 39 18.76 11.19 -3.34
N LYS A 40 17.62 11.89 -3.44
CA LYS A 40 17.31 13.05 -2.57
C LYS A 40 17.22 12.64 -1.10
N LEU A 41 16.47 11.57 -0.80
CA LEU A 41 16.39 11.04 0.57
C LEU A 41 17.78 10.69 1.12
N HIS A 42 18.57 9.98 0.31
CA HIS A 42 19.94 9.59 0.69
C HIS A 42 20.85 10.79 0.93
N LYS A 43 20.81 11.79 0.03
CA LYS A 43 21.61 13.02 0.12
C LYS A 43 21.35 13.78 1.42
N HIS A 44 20.11 13.77 1.90
CA HIS A 44 19.69 14.46 3.12
C HIS A 44 19.61 13.53 4.34
N GLY A 45 20.26 12.37 4.31
CA GLY A 45 20.36 11.48 5.48
C GLY A 45 19.01 10.92 5.99
N ILE A 46 17.95 10.98 5.17
CA ILE A 46 16.66 10.35 5.45
C ILE A 46 16.78 8.87 5.10
N GLU A 47 16.35 7.98 5.99
CA GLU A 47 16.63 6.54 5.87
C GLU A 47 15.44 5.71 5.37
N TYR A 48 14.21 6.23 5.45
CA TYR A 48 13.00 5.46 5.14
C TYR A 48 12.14 6.14 4.08
N TRP A 49 11.72 5.36 3.08
CA TRP A 49 10.69 5.74 2.12
C TRP A 49 9.46 4.87 2.35
N GLN A 50 8.36 5.48 2.78
CA GLN A 50 7.08 4.79 2.92
C GLN A 50 6.16 5.08 1.74
N PHE A 51 5.42 4.06 1.32
CA PHE A 51 4.39 4.15 0.30
C PHE A 51 3.24 3.19 0.60
N LEU A 52 2.10 3.45 -0.07
CA LEU A 52 0.87 2.64 -0.01
C LEU A 52 1.04 1.32 -0.78
N PRO A 53 0.06 0.39 -0.75
CA PRO A 53 0.17 -0.86 -1.50
C PRO A 53 0.48 -0.61 -2.97
N LEU A 54 1.45 -1.34 -3.53
CA LEU A 54 1.85 -1.24 -4.94
C LEU A 54 0.95 -2.05 -5.87
N THR A 55 -0.12 -2.63 -5.33
CA THR A 55 -1.04 -3.50 -6.05
C THR A 55 -1.92 -2.72 -7.03
N PRO A 56 -2.46 -3.37 -8.09
CA PRO A 56 -3.45 -2.74 -8.94
C PRO A 56 -4.64 -2.21 -8.13
N THR A 57 -5.31 -1.19 -8.63
CA THR A 57 -6.40 -0.51 -7.92
C THR A 57 -7.77 -1.01 -8.37
N ASP A 58 -8.82 -0.66 -7.64
CA ASP A 58 -10.19 -0.73 -8.14
C ASP A 58 -10.49 0.46 -9.08
N SER A 59 -11.73 0.54 -9.58
CA SER A 59 -12.18 1.64 -10.44
C SER A 59 -12.20 3.02 -9.75
N THR A 60 -12.04 3.07 -8.42
CA THR A 60 -11.93 4.32 -7.66
C THR A 60 -10.47 4.72 -7.42
N GLY A 61 -9.51 3.93 -7.92
CA GLY A 61 -8.08 4.17 -7.75
C GLY A 61 -7.53 3.74 -6.39
N SER A 62 -8.30 3.03 -5.57
CA SER A 62 -7.84 2.68 -4.21
C SER A 62 -6.81 1.55 -4.24
N PRO A 63 -5.60 1.75 -3.68
CA PRO A 63 -4.60 0.69 -3.57
C PRO A 63 -4.97 -0.36 -2.49
N TYR A 64 -5.95 -0.06 -1.63
CA TYR A 64 -6.46 -0.97 -0.59
C TYR A 64 -7.55 -1.92 -1.09
N SER A 65 -8.11 -1.64 -2.27
CA SER A 65 -9.16 -2.43 -2.92
C SER A 65 -8.64 -3.07 -4.20
N SER A 66 -7.66 -3.96 -4.08
CA SER A 66 -7.00 -4.53 -5.26
C SER A 66 -7.68 -5.76 -5.87
N PRO A 67 -7.69 -5.93 -7.20
CA PRO A 67 -8.01 -7.21 -7.85
C PRO A 67 -6.95 -8.30 -7.63
N SER A 68 -5.80 -7.98 -7.01
CA SER A 68 -4.78 -8.99 -6.66
C SER A 68 -3.86 -8.52 -5.53
N SER A 69 -3.71 -9.34 -4.50
CA SER A 69 -2.79 -9.07 -3.39
C SER A 69 -1.31 -9.40 -3.68
N PHE A 70 -1.00 -9.84 -4.91
CA PHE A 70 0.34 -10.26 -5.35
C PHE A 70 0.90 -9.41 -6.50
N ALA A 71 0.02 -8.94 -7.38
CA ALA A 71 0.39 -8.20 -8.58
C ALA A 71 0.90 -6.79 -8.25
N LEU A 72 1.68 -6.21 -9.16
CA LEU A 72 2.05 -4.80 -9.16
C LEU A 72 1.13 -4.02 -10.10
N ASN A 73 0.80 -2.77 -9.75
CA ASN A 73 -0.05 -1.92 -10.57
C ASN A 73 0.62 -1.63 -11.94
N PRO A 74 -0.04 -1.94 -13.08
CA PRO A 74 0.45 -1.61 -14.40
C PRO A 74 0.86 -0.15 -14.59
N TRP A 75 0.24 0.80 -13.87
CA TRP A 75 0.56 2.23 -13.97
C TRP A 75 2.03 2.55 -13.67
N PHE A 76 2.71 1.70 -12.90
CA PHE A 76 4.11 1.91 -12.55
C PHE A 76 5.10 1.45 -13.63
N LEU A 77 4.64 0.83 -14.72
CA LEU A 77 5.51 0.30 -15.76
C LEU A 77 6.16 1.46 -16.53
N ASP A 78 7.49 1.55 -16.42
CA ASP A 78 8.26 2.59 -17.07
C ASP A 78 8.55 2.24 -18.52
N LEU A 79 7.99 3.03 -19.45
CA LEU A 79 8.15 2.80 -20.88
C LEU A 79 9.58 3.09 -21.37
N ASP A 80 10.24 4.10 -20.83
CA ASP A 80 11.59 4.48 -21.29
C ASP A 80 12.61 3.37 -20.97
N ASP A 81 12.53 2.76 -19.77
CA ASP A 81 13.33 1.58 -19.42
C ASP A 81 13.10 0.39 -20.37
N LEU A 82 11.85 0.16 -20.84
CA LEU A 82 11.54 -0.90 -21.80
C LEU A 82 12.16 -0.64 -23.19
N ILE A 83 12.16 0.62 -23.63
CA ILE A 83 12.78 1.03 -24.90
C ILE A 83 14.29 0.90 -24.81
N GLU A 84 14.90 1.43 -23.74
CA GLU A 84 16.35 1.38 -23.51
C GLU A 84 16.88 -0.06 -23.47
N LYS A 85 16.11 -1.00 -22.92
CA LYS A 85 16.45 -2.43 -22.87
C LYS A 85 16.05 -3.23 -24.12
N GLY A 86 15.50 -2.57 -25.14
CA GLY A 86 15.12 -3.18 -26.42
C GLY A 86 13.96 -4.19 -26.33
N PHE A 87 13.07 -4.06 -25.35
CA PHE A 87 11.83 -4.87 -25.28
C PHE A 87 10.74 -4.34 -26.20
N ILE A 88 10.74 -3.02 -26.42
CA ILE A 88 9.82 -2.34 -27.33
C ILE A 88 10.65 -1.60 -28.37
N LEU A 89 10.33 -1.83 -29.64
CA LEU A 89 10.82 -1.03 -30.76
C LEU A 89 9.71 -0.06 -31.15
N ILE A 90 9.96 1.24 -31.04
CA ILE A 90 9.00 2.27 -31.41
C ILE A 90 9.45 2.92 -32.72
N PRO A 91 8.66 2.83 -33.80
CA PRO A 91 8.94 3.59 -35.01
C PRO A 91 8.76 5.10 -34.82
N ASN A 92 7.74 5.54 -34.05
CA ASN A 92 7.45 6.96 -33.73
C ASN A 92 7.04 7.13 -32.25
N LYS A 93 7.85 7.85 -31.44
CA LYS A 93 7.60 8.10 -29.99
C LYS A 93 6.38 8.97 -29.70
N GLU A 94 5.94 9.78 -30.66
CA GLU A 94 4.97 10.87 -30.46
C GLU A 94 3.52 10.41 -30.15
N ASN A 95 3.17 9.14 -30.39
CA ASN A 95 1.78 8.62 -30.17
C ASN A 95 1.50 8.10 -28.75
N LEU A 96 2.46 8.17 -27.83
CA LEU A 96 2.37 7.58 -26.48
C LEU A 96 2.35 8.60 -25.34
N ASP A 97 2.55 9.88 -25.64
CA ASP A 97 2.42 10.92 -24.62
C ASP A 97 0.94 11.22 -24.36
N PRO A 98 0.52 11.32 -23.09
CA PRO A 98 -0.86 11.56 -22.76
C PRO A 98 -1.26 12.98 -23.12
N ILE A 99 -2.48 13.12 -23.63
CA ILE A 99 -3.04 14.42 -23.99
C ILE A 99 -3.56 15.10 -22.72
N ASN A 100 -3.04 16.29 -22.44
CA ASN A 100 -3.59 17.32 -21.55
C ASN A 100 -4.13 16.81 -20.20
N GLN A 101 -3.24 16.68 -19.21
CA GLN A 101 -3.61 16.31 -17.84
C GLN A 101 -3.67 17.53 -16.92
N ASN A 102 -4.54 17.44 -15.89
CA ASN A 102 -4.40 18.30 -14.73
C ASN A 102 -2.96 18.16 -14.19
N LYS A 103 -2.38 19.28 -13.77
CA LYS A 103 -1.02 19.28 -13.29
C LYS A 103 -0.89 18.62 -11.91
N ASP A 104 -1.90 18.78 -11.04
CA ASP A 104 -1.88 18.27 -9.65
C ASP A 104 -2.61 16.92 -9.49
N GLU A 105 -3.32 16.45 -10.52
CA GLU A 105 -4.04 15.18 -10.51
C GLU A 105 -3.80 14.38 -11.81
N PHE A 106 -3.74 13.05 -11.73
CA PHE A 106 -3.74 12.20 -12.92
C PHE A 106 -5.07 11.46 -13.11
N ASP A 107 -5.35 11.11 -14.36
CA ASP A 107 -6.56 10.37 -14.75
C ASP A 107 -6.26 8.87 -14.89
N PHE A 108 -7.05 8.05 -14.18
CA PHE A 108 -6.88 6.60 -14.17
C PHE A 108 -7.14 5.95 -15.53
N ASN A 109 -8.09 6.45 -16.32
CA ASN A 109 -8.37 5.92 -17.65
C ASN A 109 -7.21 6.18 -18.59
N ILE A 110 -6.58 7.36 -18.50
CA ILE A 110 -5.39 7.68 -19.30
C ILE A 110 -4.22 6.76 -18.90
N ALA A 111 -4.05 6.49 -17.60
CA ALA A 111 -3.04 5.54 -17.12
C ALA A 111 -3.32 4.10 -17.62
N ASP A 112 -4.57 3.63 -17.52
CA ASP A 112 -5.00 2.32 -18.01
C ASP A 112 -4.79 2.19 -19.52
N ASP A 113 -5.16 3.20 -20.30
CA ASP A 113 -5.02 3.17 -21.75
C ASP A 113 -3.56 3.19 -22.20
N LEU A 114 -2.70 3.94 -21.50
CA LEU A 114 -1.26 3.89 -21.73
C LEU A 114 -0.72 2.47 -21.47
N THR A 115 -1.08 1.84 -20.34
CA THR A 115 -0.59 0.50 -20.01
C THR A 115 -1.10 -0.57 -20.96
N LYS A 116 -2.33 -0.44 -21.48
CA LYS A 116 -2.84 -1.29 -22.56
C LYS A 116 -1.99 -1.13 -23.82
N LYS A 117 -1.67 0.10 -24.24
CA LYS A 117 -0.80 0.34 -25.40
C LYS A 117 0.60 -0.28 -25.21
N ILE A 118 1.22 -0.08 -24.04
CA ILE A 118 2.51 -0.69 -23.69
C ILE A 118 2.43 -2.22 -23.77
N GLY A 119 1.36 -2.83 -23.25
CA GLY A 119 1.15 -4.27 -23.33
C GLY A 119 1.11 -4.83 -24.75
N HIS A 120 0.43 -4.13 -25.68
CA HIS A 120 0.41 -4.53 -27.09
C HIS A 120 1.78 -4.41 -27.75
N LEU A 121 2.54 -3.35 -27.42
CA LEU A 121 3.91 -3.16 -27.93
C LEU A 121 4.85 -4.26 -27.43
N LEU A 122 4.75 -4.65 -26.15
CA LEU A 122 5.50 -5.78 -25.59
C LEU A 122 5.19 -7.08 -26.34
N LEU A 123 3.91 -7.35 -26.64
CA LEU A 123 3.52 -8.54 -27.38
C LEU A 123 4.05 -8.53 -28.82
N GLN A 124 4.00 -7.37 -29.50
CA GLN A 124 4.54 -7.21 -30.86
C GLN A 124 6.05 -7.49 -30.90
N GLY A 125 6.79 -6.99 -29.90
CA GLY A 125 8.23 -7.23 -29.79
C GLY A 125 8.62 -8.60 -29.24
N TRP A 126 7.68 -9.42 -28.75
CA TRP A 126 7.99 -10.64 -28.00
C TRP A 126 8.60 -11.76 -28.86
N SER A 127 8.09 -11.96 -30.08
CA SER A 127 8.55 -13.04 -30.95
C SER A 127 10.03 -12.90 -31.30
N SER A 128 10.49 -11.66 -31.50
CA SER A 128 11.87 -11.30 -31.84
C SER A 128 12.81 -11.19 -30.63
N GLN A 129 12.31 -11.32 -29.39
CA GLN A 129 13.21 -11.30 -28.22
C GLN A 129 14.16 -12.52 -28.23
N PRO A 130 15.43 -12.32 -27.82
CA PRO A 130 16.40 -13.40 -27.59
C PRO A 130 15.86 -14.54 -26.73
N GLU A 131 16.29 -15.76 -27.02
CA GLU A 131 15.83 -16.96 -26.32
C GLU A 131 16.15 -16.92 -24.81
N GLU A 132 17.27 -16.30 -24.42
CA GLU A 132 17.63 -16.09 -23.03
C GLU A 132 16.55 -15.31 -22.25
N LYS A 133 16.00 -14.25 -22.83
CA LYS A 133 14.92 -13.46 -22.22
C LYS A 133 13.65 -14.30 -22.05
N LYS A 134 13.32 -15.14 -23.03
CA LYS A 134 12.18 -16.08 -22.97
C LYS A 134 12.37 -17.13 -21.87
N ILE A 135 13.58 -17.66 -21.73
CA ILE A 135 13.94 -18.59 -20.64
C ILE A 135 13.80 -17.91 -19.26
N ASN A 136 14.29 -16.67 -19.11
CA ASN A 136 14.19 -15.92 -17.87
C ASN A 136 12.73 -15.61 -17.49
N PHE A 137 11.90 -15.23 -18.47
CA PHE A 137 10.46 -15.07 -18.29
C PHE A 137 9.79 -16.37 -17.80
N ASN A 138 10.09 -17.52 -18.41
CA ASN A 138 9.56 -18.81 -17.99
C ASN A 138 10.01 -19.21 -16.57
N LYS A 139 11.26 -18.91 -16.20
CA LYS A 139 11.77 -19.09 -14.82
C LYS A 139 11.05 -18.18 -13.83
N TRP A 140 10.73 -16.95 -14.23
CA TRP A 140 9.97 -16.03 -13.40
C TRP A 140 8.54 -16.52 -13.18
N ILE A 141 7.84 -17.00 -14.23
CA ILE A 141 6.50 -17.59 -14.11
C ILE A 141 6.48 -18.77 -13.13
N SER A 142 7.45 -19.67 -13.21
CA SER A 142 7.45 -20.87 -12.35
C SER A 142 7.61 -20.53 -10.86
N ARG A 143 8.35 -19.45 -10.54
CA ARG A 143 8.47 -18.90 -9.19
C ARG A 143 7.22 -18.12 -8.77
N ASN A 144 6.57 -17.46 -9.72
CA ASN A 144 5.42 -16.58 -9.51
C ASN A 144 4.10 -17.18 -10.02
N SER A 145 3.78 -18.41 -9.60
CA SER A 145 2.55 -19.13 -10.02
C SER A 145 1.22 -18.35 -9.84
N TRP A 146 1.19 -17.33 -8.98
CA TRP A 146 0.03 -16.44 -8.82
C TRP A 146 -0.28 -15.65 -10.09
N VAL A 147 0.70 -15.41 -10.97
CA VAL A 147 0.54 -14.62 -12.20
C VAL A 147 -0.41 -15.30 -13.20
N GLU A 148 -0.48 -16.63 -13.19
CA GLU A 148 -1.40 -17.40 -14.03
C GLU A 148 -2.86 -17.08 -13.69
N ASP A 149 -3.17 -17.09 -12.39
CA ASP A 149 -4.50 -16.76 -11.89
C ASP A 149 -4.84 -15.31 -12.13
N TYR A 150 -3.90 -14.40 -11.85
CA TYR A 150 -4.08 -12.97 -12.05
C TYR A 150 -4.32 -12.61 -13.52
N ALA A 151 -3.44 -13.07 -14.43
CA ALA A 151 -3.54 -12.77 -15.85
C ALA A 151 -4.85 -13.31 -16.43
N THR A 152 -5.22 -14.54 -16.08
CA THR A 152 -6.50 -15.14 -16.51
C THR A 152 -7.67 -14.34 -15.97
N PHE A 153 -7.68 -14.01 -14.67
CA PHE A 153 -8.75 -13.24 -14.03
C PHE A 153 -8.95 -11.87 -14.69
N VAL A 154 -7.87 -11.13 -14.95
CA VAL A 154 -7.94 -9.80 -15.59
C VAL A 154 -8.48 -9.90 -17.02
N VAL A 155 -8.04 -10.86 -17.82
CA VAL A 155 -8.55 -11.01 -19.20
C VAL A 155 -10.04 -11.41 -19.20
N ILE A 156 -10.49 -12.22 -18.24
CA ILE A 156 -11.92 -12.53 -18.10
C ILE A 156 -12.70 -11.26 -17.70
N ARG A 157 -12.18 -10.44 -16.78
CA ARG A 157 -12.80 -9.15 -16.44
C ARG A 157 -12.96 -8.28 -17.67
N GLU A 158 -11.92 -8.15 -18.47
CA GLU A 158 -11.95 -7.37 -19.71
C GLU A 158 -12.99 -7.92 -20.71
N GLU A 159 -13.08 -9.25 -20.87
CA GLU A 159 -14.09 -9.91 -21.72
C GLU A 159 -15.53 -9.57 -21.31
N PHE A 160 -15.76 -9.35 -20.01
CA PHE A 160 -17.08 -9.03 -19.44
C PHE A 160 -17.17 -7.57 -18.97
N ASN A 161 -16.51 -6.63 -19.66
CA ASN A 161 -16.63 -5.18 -19.40
C ASN A 161 -16.37 -4.79 -17.93
N MET A 162 -15.37 -5.42 -17.32
CA MET A 162 -14.94 -5.22 -15.94
C MET A 162 -15.97 -5.63 -14.87
N LEU A 163 -17.01 -6.38 -15.25
CA LEU A 163 -17.97 -6.94 -14.29
C LEU A 163 -17.27 -7.84 -13.27
N PRO A 164 -17.74 -7.86 -12.02
CA PRO A 164 -17.14 -8.68 -10.98
C PRO A 164 -17.39 -10.16 -11.22
N TRP A 165 -16.50 -11.03 -10.69
CA TRP A 165 -16.52 -12.44 -11.07
C TRP A 165 -17.78 -13.22 -10.72
N TRP A 166 -18.57 -12.76 -9.75
CA TRP A 166 -19.85 -13.39 -9.42
C TRP A 166 -20.96 -13.09 -10.43
N GLU A 167 -20.73 -12.20 -11.40
CA GLU A 167 -21.68 -11.86 -12.47
C GLU A 167 -21.33 -12.51 -13.82
N TRP A 168 -20.17 -13.16 -13.93
CA TRP A 168 -19.79 -13.87 -15.16
C TRP A 168 -20.66 -15.11 -15.44
N PRO A 169 -20.64 -15.66 -16.66
CA PRO A 169 -21.23 -16.97 -16.91
C PRO A 169 -20.62 -18.07 -16.02
N GLN A 170 -21.40 -19.09 -15.70
CA GLN A 170 -21.04 -20.11 -14.71
C GLN A 170 -19.69 -20.80 -15.00
N ASP A 171 -19.37 -21.03 -16.28
CA ASP A 171 -18.11 -21.65 -16.68
C ASP A 171 -16.88 -20.79 -16.38
N PHE A 172 -17.02 -19.46 -16.30
CA PHE A 172 -15.94 -18.56 -15.91
C PHE A 172 -15.81 -18.40 -14.40
N LYS A 173 -16.89 -18.67 -13.64
CA LYS A 173 -16.83 -18.66 -12.17
C LYS A 173 -16.00 -19.82 -11.63
N ILE A 174 -15.84 -20.92 -12.36
CA ILE A 174 -15.14 -22.13 -11.89
C ILE A 174 -13.77 -22.24 -12.56
N LYS A 175 -12.69 -22.00 -11.80
CA LYS A 175 -11.31 -22.03 -12.31
C LYS A 175 -10.90 -23.37 -12.95
N ASN A 176 -11.31 -24.51 -12.39
CA ASN A 176 -10.77 -25.82 -12.78
C ASN A 176 -11.75 -26.65 -13.65
N ASN A 177 -12.29 -26.06 -14.72
CA ASN A 177 -13.12 -26.80 -15.68
C ASN A 177 -12.47 -26.87 -17.08
N ASN A 178 -12.97 -27.77 -17.92
CA ASN A 178 -12.41 -27.99 -19.27
C ASN A 178 -12.67 -26.81 -20.21
N PHE A 179 -13.81 -26.14 -20.06
CA PHE A 179 -14.16 -24.96 -20.84
C PHE A 179 -13.10 -23.86 -20.67
N LEU A 180 -12.76 -23.51 -19.42
CA LEU A 180 -11.81 -22.44 -19.14
C LEU A 180 -10.41 -22.78 -19.65
N LYS A 181 -9.99 -24.05 -19.60
CA LYS A 181 -8.71 -24.48 -20.20
C LYS A 181 -8.66 -24.23 -21.71
N LEU A 182 -9.75 -24.48 -22.43
CA LEU A 182 -9.84 -24.21 -23.87
C LEU A 182 -9.89 -22.70 -24.14
N TRP A 183 -10.62 -21.95 -23.32
CA TRP A 183 -10.70 -20.49 -23.43
C TRP A 183 -9.35 -19.82 -23.17
N ILE A 184 -8.59 -20.27 -22.16
CA ILE A 184 -7.22 -19.80 -21.87
C ILE A 184 -6.30 -20.01 -23.09
N LYS A 185 -6.40 -21.15 -23.78
CA LYS A 185 -5.63 -21.41 -25.01
C LYS A 185 -6.00 -20.41 -26.11
N LYS A 186 -7.31 -20.14 -26.29
CA LYS A 186 -7.83 -19.17 -27.27
C LYS A 186 -7.35 -17.74 -26.97
N LYS A 187 -7.29 -17.35 -25.69
CA LYS A 187 -6.89 -16.01 -25.21
C LYS A 187 -5.41 -15.94 -24.78
N SER A 188 -4.58 -16.82 -25.31
CA SER A 188 -3.18 -16.96 -24.89
C SER A 188 -2.34 -15.70 -25.11
N LYS A 189 -2.65 -14.91 -26.16
CA LYS A 189 -1.95 -13.65 -26.45
C LYS A 189 -2.30 -12.56 -25.42
N GLU A 190 -3.57 -12.40 -25.10
CA GLU A 190 -4.07 -11.44 -24.12
C GLU A 190 -3.56 -11.77 -22.72
N ILE A 191 -3.57 -13.05 -22.36
CA ILE A 191 -2.99 -13.53 -21.09
C ILE A 191 -1.48 -13.29 -21.05
N LEU A 192 -0.77 -13.51 -22.16
CA LEU A 192 0.66 -13.26 -22.25
C LEU A 192 0.99 -11.78 -22.03
N ILE A 193 0.19 -10.84 -22.56
CA ILE A 193 0.36 -9.40 -22.29
C ILE A 193 0.39 -9.12 -20.79
N LYS A 194 -0.60 -9.63 -20.04
CA LYS A 194 -0.67 -9.39 -18.59
C LYS A 194 0.53 -9.96 -17.86
N LYS A 195 1.02 -11.13 -18.28
CA LYS A 195 2.22 -11.76 -17.70
C LYS A 195 3.49 -10.96 -18.00
N LEU A 196 3.68 -10.49 -19.24
CA LEU A 196 4.83 -9.67 -19.63
C LEU A 196 4.87 -8.36 -18.85
N ILE A 197 3.72 -7.70 -18.67
CA ILE A 197 3.61 -6.49 -17.84
C ILE A 197 4.08 -6.78 -16.41
N GLN A 198 3.58 -7.85 -15.78
CA GLN A 198 3.96 -8.19 -14.40
C GLN A 198 5.44 -8.58 -14.27
N TRP A 199 5.99 -9.30 -15.26
CA TRP A 199 7.40 -9.65 -15.27
C TRP A 199 8.29 -8.40 -15.30
N HIS A 200 7.99 -7.43 -16.19
CA HIS A 200 8.76 -6.21 -16.28
C HIS A 200 8.57 -5.28 -15.07
N LEU A 201 7.36 -5.20 -14.51
CA LEU A 201 7.16 -4.48 -13.24
C LEU A 201 8.03 -5.07 -12.13
N ASP A 202 8.13 -6.39 -12.05
CA ASP A 202 9.01 -7.06 -11.08
C ASP A 202 10.48 -6.74 -11.32
N GLU A 203 10.94 -6.75 -12.57
CA GLU A 203 12.32 -6.39 -12.91
C GLU A 203 12.64 -4.92 -12.57
N GLN A 204 11.74 -4.01 -12.93
CA GLN A 204 11.90 -2.57 -12.66
C GLN A 204 11.87 -2.30 -11.15
N TRP A 205 10.90 -2.84 -10.43
CA TRP A 205 10.83 -2.68 -8.98
C TRP A 205 12.02 -3.32 -8.27
N SER A 206 12.49 -4.49 -8.72
CA SER A 206 13.72 -5.10 -8.20
C SER A 206 14.94 -4.19 -8.41
N SER A 207 15.02 -3.48 -9.54
CA SER A 207 16.05 -2.46 -9.78
C SER A 207 15.94 -1.30 -8.77
N ILE A 208 14.73 -0.79 -8.52
CA ILE A 208 14.48 0.27 -7.53
C ILE A 208 14.86 -0.19 -6.12
N LYS A 209 14.43 -1.37 -5.68
CA LYS A 209 14.75 -1.93 -4.37
C LYS A 209 16.26 -2.12 -4.18
N ASN A 210 16.95 -2.68 -5.18
CA ASN A 210 18.40 -2.82 -5.11
C ASN A 210 19.10 -1.46 -5.06
N PHE A 211 18.61 -0.47 -5.81
CA PHE A 211 19.15 0.89 -5.76
C PHE A 211 18.92 1.57 -4.40
N ALA A 212 17.73 1.42 -3.81
CA ALA A 212 17.43 1.88 -2.46
C ALA A 212 18.38 1.27 -1.43
N LYS A 213 18.60 -0.06 -1.50
CA LYS A 213 19.56 -0.76 -0.65
C LYS A 213 20.99 -0.22 -0.80
N LEU A 214 21.46 0.00 -2.03
CA LEU A 214 22.79 0.60 -2.29
C LEU A 214 22.91 2.03 -1.73
N LYS A 215 21.79 2.74 -1.59
CA LYS A 215 21.72 4.08 -1.00
C LYS A 215 21.33 4.07 0.48
N ASN A 216 21.30 2.90 1.12
CA ASN A 216 20.88 2.73 2.51
C ASN A 216 19.51 3.38 2.78
N ILE A 217 18.58 3.26 1.84
CA ILE A 217 17.18 3.64 1.99
C ILE A 217 16.38 2.37 2.17
N LYS A 218 15.62 2.29 3.27
CA LYS A 218 14.71 1.19 3.55
C LYS A 218 13.32 1.51 3.01
N LEU A 219 12.73 0.54 2.33
CA LEU A 219 11.40 0.63 1.76
C LEU A 219 10.35 0.11 2.74
N ILE A 220 9.39 0.96 3.11
CA ILE A 220 8.23 0.60 3.92
C ILE A 220 7.02 0.47 3.00
N GLY A 221 6.59 -0.76 2.75
CA GLY A 221 5.35 -1.07 2.04
C GLY A 221 4.16 -1.19 2.98
N ASP A 222 3.02 -1.54 2.39
CA ASP A 222 1.75 -1.64 3.11
C ASP A 222 0.96 -2.88 2.65
N LEU A 223 0.37 -3.60 3.60
CA LEU A 223 -0.43 -4.79 3.35
C LEU A 223 -1.79 -4.69 4.05
N PRO A 224 -2.89 -4.53 3.27
CA PRO A 224 -4.25 -4.61 3.80
C PRO A 224 -4.52 -5.98 4.44
N PHE A 225 -5.15 -6.01 5.63
CA PHE A 225 -5.52 -7.29 6.24
C PHE A 225 -6.43 -8.10 5.31
N TYR A 226 -7.50 -7.48 4.81
CA TYR A 226 -8.46 -8.11 3.90
C TYR A 226 -8.02 -8.06 2.43
N VAL A 227 -8.73 -8.80 1.57
CA VAL A 227 -8.60 -8.72 0.10
C VAL A 227 -9.97 -8.47 -0.51
N SER A 228 -10.02 -7.77 -1.64
CA SER A 228 -11.26 -7.47 -2.34
C SER A 228 -12.03 -8.73 -2.72
N ARG A 229 -13.37 -8.68 -2.64
CA ARG A 229 -14.24 -9.76 -3.12
C ARG A 229 -13.99 -10.05 -4.61
N ASP A 230 -13.89 -8.99 -5.41
CA ASP A 230 -13.61 -9.07 -6.85
C ASP A 230 -12.10 -9.10 -7.12
N SER A 231 -11.47 -10.23 -6.80
CA SER A 231 -10.03 -10.42 -6.95
C SER A 231 -9.69 -11.80 -7.46
N ALA A 232 -8.52 -11.92 -8.10
CA ALA A 232 -7.91 -13.19 -8.44
C ALA A 232 -7.70 -14.06 -7.19
N ASP A 233 -7.36 -13.45 -6.05
CA ASP A 233 -7.19 -14.14 -4.77
C ASP A 233 -8.44 -14.94 -4.38
N VAL A 234 -9.60 -14.27 -4.40
CA VAL A 234 -10.88 -14.85 -3.99
C VAL A 234 -11.41 -15.79 -5.07
N TRP A 235 -11.39 -15.36 -6.34
CA TRP A 235 -11.87 -16.18 -7.46
C TRP A 235 -11.12 -17.51 -7.57
N SER A 236 -9.79 -17.51 -7.41
CA SER A 236 -8.99 -18.73 -7.56
C SER A 236 -8.90 -19.57 -6.28
N ASN A 237 -9.18 -18.99 -5.10
CA ASN A 237 -9.07 -19.67 -3.81
C ASN A 237 -10.35 -19.61 -2.95
N LYS A 238 -11.53 -19.67 -3.56
CA LYS A 238 -12.83 -19.48 -2.88
C LYS A 238 -12.99 -20.17 -1.53
N SER A 239 -12.47 -21.39 -1.39
CA SER A 239 -12.56 -22.18 -0.16
C SER A 239 -11.87 -21.56 1.06
N LEU A 240 -10.98 -20.58 0.86
CA LEU A 240 -10.25 -19.86 1.90
C LEU A 240 -11.01 -18.66 2.46
N PHE A 241 -12.13 -18.28 1.84
CA PHE A 241 -12.86 -17.05 2.10
C PHE A 241 -14.33 -17.32 2.39
N SER A 242 -14.98 -16.46 3.17
CA SER A 242 -16.39 -16.58 3.56
C SER A 242 -17.35 -16.21 2.43
N ILE A 243 -17.28 -16.95 1.33
CA ILE A 243 -18.11 -16.80 0.14
C ILE A 243 -18.78 -18.12 -0.26
N PHE A 244 -19.99 -18.00 -0.81
CA PHE A 244 -20.70 -19.09 -1.44
C PHE A 244 -20.10 -19.41 -2.82
N LYS A 245 -20.47 -20.56 -3.40
CA LYS A 245 -20.01 -20.97 -4.74
C LYS A 245 -20.44 -20.00 -5.85
N ASN A 246 -21.61 -19.37 -5.70
CA ASN A 246 -22.12 -18.35 -6.63
C ASN A 246 -21.41 -17.00 -6.47
N GLY A 247 -20.61 -16.83 -5.42
CA GLY A 247 -19.81 -15.67 -5.11
C GLY A 247 -20.39 -14.70 -4.10
N ASP A 248 -21.61 -14.95 -3.59
CA ASP A 248 -22.20 -14.15 -2.52
C ASP A 248 -21.41 -14.26 -1.22
N LEU A 249 -21.39 -13.18 -0.45
CA LEU A 249 -20.75 -13.15 0.86
C LEU A 249 -21.59 -13.98 1.86
N ILE A 250 -20.93 -14.93 2.53
CA ILE A 250 -21.47 -15.58 3.73
C ILE A 250 -21.33 -14.61 4.90
N PHE A 251 -20.13 -14.04 5.02
CA PHE A 251 -19.77 -13.01 5.98
C PHE A 251 -18.94 -11.94 5.31
N GLN A 252 -19.02 -10.74 5.85
CA GLN A 252 -18.27 -9.58 5.38
C GLN A 252 -17.56 -8.87 6.52
N SER A 253 -16.49 -8.18 6.17
CA SER A 253 -15.66 -7.37 7.05
C SER A 253 -16.30 -6.03 7.40
N GLY A 254 -15.81 -5.45 8.48
CA GLY A 254 -16.14 -4.12 8.93
C GLY A 254 -15.53 -3.86 10.29
N VAL A 255 -15.96 -2.77 10.93
CA VAL A 255 -15.71 -2.45 12.33
C VAL A 255 -17.03 -2.07 13.01
N PRO A 256 -17.20 -2.40 14.30
CA PRO A 256 -18.42 -2.05 15.02
C PRO A 256 -18.54 -0.54 15.17
N PRO A 257 -19.71 -0.04 15.59
CA PRO A 257 -19.84 1.32 16.10
C PRO A 257 -18.81 1.61 17.19
N ASP A 258 -18.24 2.80 17.14
CA ASP A 258 -17.33 3.35 18.14
C ASP A 258 -17.61 4.84 18.34
N TYR A 259 -16.78 5.51 19.15
CA TYR A 259 -16.95 6.94 19.45
C TYR A 259 -16.67 7.84 18.24
N PHE A 260 -16.04 7.33 17.17
CA PHE A 260 -15.84 8.06 15.91
C PHE A 260 -16.95 7.79 14.89
N SER A 261 -17.64 6.65 14.98
CA SER A 261 -18.69 6.24 14.05
C SER A 261 -19.85 5.53 14.75
N SER A 262 -21.02 6.18 14.80
CA SER A 262 -22.24 5.64 15.43
C SER A 262 -22.81 4.40 14.71
N THR A 263 -22.42 4.15 13.46
CA THR A 263 -22.87 2.99 12.66
C THR A 263 -21.79 1.94 12.44
N GLY A 264 -20.56 2.23 12.88
CA GLY A 264 -19.37 1.51 12.43
C GLY A 264 -19.16 1.67 10.93
N GLN A 265 -18.29 0.83 10.36
CA GLN A 265 -17.99 0.83 8.94
C GLN A 265 -18.14 -0.57 8.36
N LEU A 266 -18.87 -0.68 7.25
CA LEU A 266 -19.03 -1.94 6.52
C LEU A 266 -18.15 -1.89 5.27
N TRP A 267 -17.12 -2.75 5.22
CA TRP A 267 -16.13 -2.70 4.14
C TRP A 267 -16.47 -3.64 2.98
N GLY A 268 -17.37 -4.62 3.19
CA GLY A 268 -17.88 -5.46 2.10
C GLY A 268 -16.89 -6.48 1.53
N THR A 269 -15.74 -6.69 2.18
CA THR A 269 -14.77 -7.73 1.76
C THR A 269 -15.04 -9.05 2.47
N PRO A 270 -14.75 -10.21 1.85
CA PRO A 270 -14.95 -11.49 2.49
C PRO A 270 -13.98 -11.69 3.66
N THR A 271 -14.48 -12.26 4.75
CA THR A 271 -13.64 -12.69 5.87
C THR A 271 -12.95 -14.03 5.58
N TYR A 272 -11.99 -14.41 6.41
CA TYR A 272 -11.21 -15.63 6.23
C TYR A 272 -11.86 -16.87 6.86
N PHE A 273 -11.87 -17.98 6.13
CA PHE A 273 -12.10 -19.29 6.72
C PHE A 273 -10.81 -19.82 7.36
N TRP A 274 -10.47 -19.29 8.53
CA TRP A 274 -9.23 -19.64 9.25
C TRP A 274 -9.01 -21.14 9.48
N SER A 275 -10.08 -21.94 9.59
CA SER A 275 -9.97 -23.40 9.67
C SER A 275 -9.35 -24.03 8.41
N LYS A 276 -9.67 -23.51 7.22
CA LYS A 276 -9.12 -23.95 5.94
C LYS A 276 -7.67 -23.50 5.77
N HIS A 277 -7.36 -22.26 6.15
CA HIS A 277 -5.98 -21.77 6.22
C HIS A 277 -5.13 -22.62 7.18
N LYS A 278 -5.64 -22.99 8.36
CA LYS A 278 -4.93 -23.87 9.30
C LYS A 278 -4.59 -25.23 8.68
N ARG A 279 -5.54 -25.86 7.98
CA ARG A 279 -5.35 -27.17 7.32
C ARG A 279 -4.28 -27.14 6.23
N THR A 280 -4.12 -26.02 5.53
CA THR A 280 -3.07 -25.83 4.51
C THR A 280 -1.79 -25.22 5.10
N ASN A 281 -1.63 -25.27 6.42
CA ASN A 281 -0.49 -24.67 7.13
C ASN A 281 -0.28 -23.18 6.77
N PHE A 282 -1.38 -22.45 6.56
CA PHE A 282 -1.42 -21.04 6.15
C PHE A 282 -0.72 -20.74 4.83
N ASN A 283 -0.63 -21.70 3.90
CA ASN A 283 0.13 -21.57 2.66
C ASN A 283 -0.16 -20.28 1.88
N TRP A 284 -1.44 -19.90 1.70
CA TRP A 284 -1.81 -18.68 0.99
C TRP A 284 -1.27 -17.42 1.68
N TRP A 285 -1.47 -17.30 2.99
CA TRP A 285 -0.95 -16.18 3.78
C TRP A 285 0.57 -16.13 3.81
N ARG A 286 1.25 -17.28 3.95
CA ARG A 286 2.71 -17.36 3.94
C ARG A 286 3.28 -16.90 2.59
N LYS A 287 2.68 -17.33 1.47
CA LYS A 287 3.05 -16.84 0.13
C LYS A 287 2.77 -15.34 -0.05
N ARG A 288 1.65 -14.84 0.49
CA ARG A 288 1.32 -13.40 0.47
C ARG A 288 2.39 -12.59 1.19
N PHE A 289 2.77 -12.98 2.41
CA PHE A 289 3.87 -12.34 3.15
C PHE A 289 5.21 -12.46 2.43
N GLN A 290 5.57 -13.65 1.92
CA GLN A 290 6.79 -13.86 1.15
C GLN A 290 6.87 -12.86 -0.01
N ARG A 291 5.80 -12.75 -0.80
CA ARG A 291 5.72 -11.80 -1.90
C ARG A 291 5.92 -10.36 -1.43
N GLN A 292 5.29 -9.94 -0.33
CA GLN A 292 5.49 -8.59 0.18
C GLN A 292 6.95 -8.34 0.59
N PHE A 293 7.62 -9.29 1.25
CA PHE A 293 9.03 -9.13 1.63
C PHE A 293 10.01 -9.24 0.44
N GLU A 294 9.61 -9.84 -0.68
CA GLU A 294 10.34 -9.70 -1.94
C GLU A 294 10.30 -8.23 -2.43
N LEU A 295 9.19 -7.52 -2.21
CA LEU A 295 8.97 -6.15 -2.66
C LEU A 295 9.54 -5.08 -1.71
N VAL A 296 9.49 -5.29 -0.39
CA VAL A 296 9.86 -4.23 0.59
C VAL A 296 10.79 -4.73 1.68
N ASP A 297 11.37 -3.81 2.46
CA ASP A 297 12.24 -4.14 3.59
C ASP A 297 11.45 -4.25 4.89
N ILE A 298 10.42 -3.40 5.04
CA ILE A 298 9.49 -3.37 6.18
C ILE A 298 8.06 -3.29 5.66
N LEU A 299 7.13 -3.97 6.33
CA LEU A 299 5.73 -4.02 5.95
C LEU A 299 4.84 -3.39 7.03
N ARG A 300 4.20 -2.26 6.75
CA ARG A 300 3.04 -1.83 7.52
C ARG A 300 1.92 -2.85 7.28
N PHE A 301 1.39 -3.43 8.34
CA PHE A 301 0.28 -4.37 8.27
C PHE A 301 -0.99 -3.65 8.73
N ASP A 302 -1.76 -3.20 7.75
CA ASP A 302 -3.02 -2.49 7.94
C ASP A 302 -4.06 -3.38 8.63
N HIS A 303 -4.82 -2.78 9.54
CA HIS A 303 -5.77 -3.45 10.41
C HIS A 303 -5.16 -4.64 11.17
N PHE A 304 -3.97 -4.44 11.77
CA PHE A 304 -3.22 -5.48 12.49
C PHE A 304 -4.07 -6.18 13.55
N ARG A 305 -4.99 -5.44 14.19
CA ARG A 305 -5.90 -5.97 15.19
C ARG A 305 -6.71 -7.19 14.70
N GLY A 306 -6.98 -7.26 13.39
CA GLY A 306 -7.63 -8.41 12.72
C GLY A 306 -6.90 -9.74 12.91
N LEU A 307 -5.59 -9.73 13.22
CA LEU A 307 -4.80 -10.91 13.56
C LEU A 307 -5.06 -11.44 14.98
N ALA A 308 -5.49 -10.59 15.92
CA ALA A 308 -5.97 -11.02 17.23
C ALA A 308 -7.44 -11.45 17.15
N GLY A 309 -8.29 -10.57 16.63
CA GLY A 309 -9.69 -10.84 16.35
C GLY A 309 -10.29 -9.83 15.40
N TYR A 310 -11.30 -10.20 14.63
CA TYR A 310 -11.92 -9.35 13.63
C TYR A 310 -13.43 -9.27 13.80
N TRP A 311 -14.02 -8.15 13.40
CA TRP A 311 -15.46 -7.97 13.41
C TRP A 311 -16.07 -8.62 12.17
N ARG A 312 -17.04 -9.50 12.39
CA ARG A 312 -17.67 -10.29 11.33
C ARG A 312 -19.15 -9.97 11.26
N VAL A 313 -19.59 -9.51 10.09
CA VAL A 313 -20.97 -9.12 9.81
C VAL A 313 -21.59 -10.15 8.84
N ASN A 314 -22.91 -10.36 8.91
CA ASN A 314 -23.61 -11.20 7.93
C ASN A 314 -23.46 -10.61 6.52
N GLY A 315 -23.20 -11.45 5.51
CA GLY A 315 -22.95 -10.99 4.14
C GLY A 315 -24.12 -10.26 3.45
N ARG A 316 -25.35 -10.35 3.99
CA ARG A 316 -26.52 -9.61 3.49
C ARG A 316 -26.81 -8.32 4.26
N SER A 317 -26.10 -8.05 5.35
CA SER A 317 -26.29 -6.82 6.12
C SER A 317 -25.91 -5.59 5.31
N LYS A 318 -26.64 -4.49 5.53
CA LYS A 318 -26.36 -3.16 4.95
C LYS A 318 -25.60 -2.23 5.90
N SER A 319 -25.35 -2.65 7.14
CA SER A 319 -24.60 -1.89 8.14
C SER A 319 -23.72 -2.82 8.98
N ALA A 320 -22.75 -2.23 9.68
CA ALA A 320 -21.80 -2.96 10.52
C ALA A 320 -22.25 -3.12 11.99
N ILE A 321 -23.39 -2.52 12.37
CA ILE A 321 -23.93 -2.51 13.74
C ILE A 321 -24.09 -3.93 14.29
N ILE A 322 -24.65 -4.85 13.50
CA ILE A 322 -24.94 -6.22 13.92
C ILE A 322 -23.87 -7.17 13.39
N GLY A 323 -22.83 -7.37 14.19
CA GLY A 323 -21.75 -8.30 13.92
C GLY A 323 -21.28 -9.02 15.19
N LYS A 324 -20.19 -9.77 15.09
CA LYS A 324 -19.56 -10.47 16.21
C LYS A 324 -18.04 -10.44 16.08
N TRP A 325 -17.35 -10.28 17.20
CA TRP A 325 -15.90 -10.47 17.27
C TRP A 325 -15.54 -11.95 17.12
N ILE A 326 -14.62 -12.24 16.21
CA ILE A 326 -14.13 -13.59 15.93
C ILE A 326 -12.62 -13.63 16.12
N ASN A 327 -12.15 -14.57 16.95
CA ASN A 327 -10.72 -14.75 17.17
C ASN A 327 -10.01 -15.22 15.90
N SER A 328 -8.85 -14.62 15.65
CA SER A 328 -7.95 -14.97 14.56
C SER A 328 -6.77 -15.80 15.06
N PRO A 329 -6.20 -16.68 14.22
CA PRO A 329 -5.00 -17.43 14.57
C PRO A 329 -3.71 -16.63 14.30
N GLY A 330 -3.72 -15.30 14.49
CA GLY A 330 -2.62 -14.42 14.12
C GLY A 330 -1.30 -14.80 14.75
N ARG A 331 -1.29 -15.18 16.04
CA ARG A 331 -0.08 -15.68 16.71
C ARG A 331 0.53 -16.89 16.01
N THR A 332 -0.30 -17.84 15.56
CA THR A 332 0.19 -19.03 14.84
C THR A 332 0.70 -18.67 13.45
N LEU A 333 0.03 -17.74 12.77
CA LEU A 333 0.46 -17.25 11.46
C LEU A 333 1.79 -16.52 11.54
N LEU A 334 1.91 -15.52 12.42
CA LEU A 334 3.14 -14.73 12.61
C LEU A 334 4.33 -15.60 13.04
N LYS A 335 4.12 -16.64 13.89
CA LYS A 335 5.17 -17.63 14.20
C LYS A 335 5.69 -18.36 12.96
N LYS A 336 4.81 -18.71 12.02
CA LYS A 336 5.20 -19.38 10.78
C LYS A 336 5.93 -18.43 9.83
N VAL A 337 5.42 -17.22 9.67
CA VAL A 337 6.08 -16.17 8.87
C VAL A 337 7.48 -15.87 9.42
N LYS A 338 7.62 -15.74 10.75
CA LYS A 338 8.93 -15.53 11.40
C LYS A 338 9.88 -16.69 11.11
N LYS A 339 9.38 -17.93 11.19
CA LYS A 339 10.15 -19.13 10.86
C LYS A 339 10.58 -19.15 9.39
N ASP A 340 9.69 -18.79 8.47
CA ASP A 340 9.97 -18.78 7.03
C ASP A 340 11.03 -17.76 6.65
N LEU A 341 11.03 -16.60 7.31
CA LEU A 341 12.04 -15.56 7.10
C LEU A 341 13.40 -15.89 7.72
N GLY A 342 13.47 -16.83 8.66
CA GLY A 342 14.70 -17.19 9.38
C GLY A 342 15.33 -16.05 10.20
N GLY A 343 14.59 -14.95 10.40
CA GLY A 343 15.07 -13.75 11.06
C GLY A 343 14.84 -13.73 12.57
N LYS A 344 15.64 -12.92 13.28
CA LYS A 344 15.48 -12.66 14.72
C LYS A 344 14.19 -11.90 15.03
N TYR A 345 13.77 -11.01 14.14
CA TYR A 345 12.59 -10.17 14.23
C TYR A 345 11.66 -10.36 13.02
N LEU A 346 10.42 -9.88 13.15
CA LEU A 346 9.48 -9.75 12.04
C LEU A 346 9.52 -8.30 11.54
N PRO A 347 9.86 -8.03 10.27
CA PRO A 347 9.92 -6.68 9.71
C PRO A 347 8.52 -6.14 9.40
N ILE A 348 7.69 -6.01 10.44
CA ILE A 348 6.31 -5.56 10.38
C ILE A 348 6.11 -4.37 11.31
N ILE A 349 5.49 -3.30 10.80
CA ILE A 349 4.89 -2.23 11.60
C ILE A 349 3.41 -2.58 11.76
N ALA A 350 2.92 -2.66 13.00
CA ALA A 350 1.52 -2.91 13.28
C ALA A 350 0.73 -1.61 13.15
N GLU A 351 -0.22 -1.55 12.21
CA GLU A 351 -1.27 -0.54 12.24
C GLU A 351 -2.24 -0.90 13.36
N ASP A 352 -2.11 -0.19 14.49
CA ASP A 352 -2.86 -0.40 15.72
C ASP A 352 -3.63 0.86 16.15
N LEU A 353 -4.26 1.54 15.19
CA LEU A 353 -5.08 2.71 15.45
C LEU A 353 -6.53 2.32 15.86
N GLY A 354 -7.23 3.29 16.46
CA GLY A 354 -8.60 3.12 16.95
C GLY A 354 -8.68 2.44 18.32
N VAL A 355 -9.84 1.88 18.65
CA VAL A 355 -10.04 1.16 19.92
C VAL A 355 -9.33 -0.20 19.87
N ILE A 356 -8.20 -0.27 20.57
CA ILE A 356 -7.37 -1.47 20.69
C ILE A 356 -7.62 -2.18 22.03
N THR A 357 -7.69 -3.51 21.98
CA THR A 357 -7.94 -4.38 23.13
C THR A 357 -6.64 -5.02 23.63
N PRO A 358 -6.53 -5.42 24.92
CA PRO A 358 -5.27 -5.93 25.48
C PRO A 358 -4.67 -7.15 24.76
N ASP A 359 -5.49 -7.96 24.08
CA ASP A 359 -5.04 -9.11 23.28
C ASP A 359 -4.29 -8.69 22.01
N VAL A 360 -4.64 -7.54 21.42
CA VAL A 360 -3.94 -6.96 20.27
C VAL A 360 -2.57 -6.42 20.72
N GLU A 361 -2.52 -5.66 21.82
CA GLU A 361 -1.26 -5.17 22.40
C GLU A 361 -0.35 -6.34 22.78
N LYS A 362 -0.91 -7.36 23.44
CA LYS A 362 -0.18 -8.59 23.77
C LYS A 362 0.32 -9.30 22.52
N LEU A 363 -0.45 -9.36 21.43
CA LEU A 363 0.00 -9.95 20.18
C LEU A 363 1.17 -9.16 19.59
N ARG A 364 1.05 -7.85 19.50
CA ARG A 364 2.09 -6.94 18.99
C ARG A 364 3.38 -7.05 19.81
N ASN A 365 3.28 -6.93 21.14
CA ASN A 365 4.42 -6.97 22.06
C ASN A 365 5.13 -8.34 22.06
N ASN A 366 4.39 -9.45 21.94
CA ASN A 366 4.99 -10.80 21.85
C ASN A 366 5.88 -11.02 20.62
N PHE A 367 5.72 -10.19 19.58
CA PHE A 367 6.55 -10.21 18.38
C PHE A 367 7.43 -8.95 18.27
N GLU A 368 7.44 -8.10 19.30
CA GLU A 368 8.22 -6.86 19.38
C GLU A 368 7.97 -5.90 18.21
N LEU A 369 6.75 -5.92 17.66
CA LEU A 369 6.40 -5.11 16.49
C LEU A 369 6.21 -3.65 16.92
N PRO A 370 6.77 -2.66 16.19
CA PRO A 370 6.44 -1.27 16.42
C PRO A 370 4.97 -0.98 16.09
N GLY A 371 4.32 -0.17 16.92
CA GLY A 371 2.98 0.38 16.65
C GLY A 371 3.04 1.76 15.98
N MET A 372 1.88 2.38 15.79
CA MET A 372 1.74 3.70 15.15
C MET A 372 1.15 4.75 16.09
N LYS A 373 1.60 6.00 15.94
CA LYS A 373 1.05 7.18 16.63
C LYS A 373 0.81 8.31 15.64
N ILE A 374 -0.39 8.87 15.60
CA ILE A 374 -0.78 9.93 14.66
C ILE A 374 -1.04 11.22 15.44
N LEU A 375 -0.22 12.24 15.25
CA LEU A 375 -0.29 13.48 16.02
C LEU A 375 -1.57 14.26 15.78
N GLN A 376 -2.16 14.19 14.58
CA GLN A 376 -3.46 14.81 14.32
C GLN A 376 -4.60 14.25 15.20
N PHE A 377 -4.42 13.09 15.83
CA PHE A 377 -5.38 12.51 16.79
C PHE A 377 -5.07 12.86 18.25
N ALA A 378 -3.97 13.56 18.53
CA ALA A 378 -3.48 13.78 19.88
C ALA A 378 -4.21 14.89 20.64
N PHE A 379 -4.73 15.88 19.93
CA PHE A 379 -5.09 17.15 20.54
C PHE A 379 -6.60 17.32 20.77
N ASP A 380 -7.30 16.27 21.20
CA ASP A 380 -8.75 16.27 21.46
C ASP A 380 -9.16 16.91 22.81
N GLY A 381 -8.18 17.25 23.66
CA GLY A 381 -8.43 17.85 24.99
C GLY A 381 -8.37 16.85 26.14
N ASN A 382 -8.28 15.55 25.84
CA ASN A 382 -8.06 14.52 26.85
C ASN A 382 -6.56 14.40 27.15
N GLU A 383 -6.15 14.69 28.39
CA GLU A 383 -4.74 14.60 28.83
C GLU A 383 -4.19 13.17 28.82
N ASP A 384 -5.06 12.16 28.81
CA ASP A 384 -4.71 10.73 28.74
C ASP A 384 -4.72 10.20 27.29
N ASN A 385 -4.94 11.06 26.29
CA ASN A 385 -4.96 10.63 24.90
C ASN A 385 -3.61 9.96 24.52
N PRO A 386 -3.62 8.72 24.01
CA PRO A 386 -2.40 7.93 23.79
C PRO A 386 -1.54 8.44 22.62
N TYR A 387 -2.03 9.41 21.85
CA TYR A 387 -1.30 10.06 20.75
C TYR A 387 -0.59 11.34 21.18
N LEU A 388 -0.84 11.85 22.40
CA LEU A 388 -0.10 13.00 22.94
C LEU A 388 1.38 12.67 23.08
N PRO A 389 2.32 13.55 22.65
CA PRO A 389 3.76 13.30 22.72
C PRO A 389 4.24 12.82 24.09
N LYS A 390 3.74 13.44 25.17
CA LYS A 390 4.06 13.07 26.56
C LYS A 390 3.61 11.67 26.97
N ASN A 391 2.61 11.10 26.27
CA ASN A 391 2.04 9.78 26.55
C ASN A 391 2.60 8.69 25.61
N ILE A 392 3.50 9.05 24.68
CA ILE A 392 4.19 8.09 23.80
C ILE A 392 5.39 7.53 24.57
N GLU A 393 5.13 6.46 25.32
CA GLU A 393 6.14 5.79 26.13
C GLU A 393 7.00 4.81 25.32
N GLY A 394 8.32 4.86 25.54
CA GLY A 394 9.28 3.98 24.89
C GLY A 394 9.57 4.35 23.43
N GLU A 395 10.36 3.50 22.78
CA GLU A 395 10.99 3.83 21.48
C GLU A 395 10.39 3.04 20.30
N ASN A 396 9.68 1.94 20.55
CA ASN A 396 9.21 1.01 19.53
C ASN A 396 7.92 1.50 18.84
N TRP A 397 7.99 2.69 18.24
CA TRP A 397 6.86 3.37 17.61
C TRP A 397 7.29 4.01 16.30
N VAL A 398 6.31 4.15 15.42
CA VAL A 398 6.36 5.07 14.28
C VAL A 398 5.39 6.21 14.54
N VAL A 399 5.91 7.43 14.65
CA VAL A 399 5.11 8.64 14.83
C VAL A 399 4.92 9.32 13.47
N TYR A 400 3.70 9.77 13.22
CA TYR A 400 3.31 10.51 12.03
C TYR A 400 2.67 11.85 12.39
N THR A 401 2.84 12.86 11.55
CA THR A 401 1.92 14.01 11.55
C THR A 401 0.50 13.52 11.27
N GLY A 402 0.30 12.99 10.05
CA GLY A 402 -0.88 12.32 9.54
C GLY A 402 -0.51 11.17 8.62
N THR A 403 -1.48 10.35 8.26
CA THR A 403 -1.34 9.29 7.25
C THR A 403 -1.95 9.74 5.91
N HIS A 404 -2.06 8.82 4.94
CA HIS A 404 -2.74 9.07 3.67
C HIS A 404 -4.28 9.21 3.80
N ASP A 405 -4.86 8.76 4.90
CA ASP A 405 -6.31 8.88 5.19
C ASP A 405 -6.67 10.20 5.87
N ASN A 406 -5.67 10.92 6.37
CA ASN A 406 -5.83 12.16 7.08
C ASN A 406 -5.95 13.35 6.11
N SER A 407 -6.53 14.45 6.60
CA SER A 407 -6.30 15.76 5.97
C SER A 407 -4.82 16.11 6.04
N THR A 408 -4.36 17.00 5.16
CA THR A 408 -3.03 17.60 5.37
C THR A 408 -3.00 18.37 6.68
N SER A 409 -1.82 18.56 7.25
CA SER A 409 -1.71 19.24 8.54
C SER A 409 -2.18 20.70 8.50
N VAL A 410 -2.07 21.36 7.34
CA VAL A 410 -2.65 22.69 7.10
C VAL A 410 -4.17 22.65 7.22
N SER A 411 -4.85 21.82 6.44
CA SER A 411 -6.32 21.79 6.47
C SER A 411 -6.88 21.14 7.73
N TRP A 412 -6.18 20.18 8.32
CA TRP A 412 -6.51 19.67 9.66
C TRP A 412 -6.59 20.82 10.67
N TRP A 413 -5.58 21.69 10.69
CA TRP A 413 -5.56 22.85 11.57
C TRP A 413 -6.73 23.78 11.25
N GLU A 414 -6.95 24.12 9.98
CA GLU A 414 -8.05 24.99 9.56
C GLU A 414 -9.41 24.51 10.05
N TYR A 415 -9.66 23.20 10.02
CA TYR A 415 -10.92 22.58 10.45
C TYR A 415 -11.11 22.49 11.97
N LEU A 416 -10.08 22.74 12.79
CA LEU A 416 -10.25 22.80 14.23
C LEU A 416 -11.08 24.02 14.65
N ASP A 417 -11.92 23.83 15.66
CA ASP A 417 -12.66 24.91 16.30
C ASP A 417 -11.71 25.88 17.05
N TYR A 418 -12.21 27.07 17.34
CA TYR A 418 -11.43 28.14 17.97
C TYR A 418 -10.85 27.73 19.34
N GLU A 419 -11.62 27.01 20.16
CA GLU A 419 -11.21 26.59 21.50
C GLU A 419 -10.09 25.55 21.44
N SER A 420 -10.20 24.59 20.53
CA SER A 420 -9.15 23.62 20.23
C SER A 420 -7.87 24.31 19.76
N LYS A 421 -7.95 25.25 18.80
CA LYS A 421 -6.78 26.01 18.32
C LYS A 421 -6.11 26.81 19.44
N ARG A 422 -6.89 27.51 20.25
CA ARG A 422 -6.37 28.30 21.39
C ARG A 422 -5.62 27.41 22.37
N ARG A 423 -6.25 26.32 22.83
CA ARG A 423 -5.64 25.36 23.76
C ARG A 423 -4.34 24.77 23.22
N ILE A 424 -4.29 24.42 21.93
CA ILE A 424 -3.10 23.86 21.29
C ILE A 424 -1.99 24.93 21.17
N ARG A 425 -2.32 26.15 20.74
CA ARG A 425 -1.37 27.27 20.66
C ARG A 425 -0.76 27.59 22.02
N ASP A 426 -1.56 27.69 23.06
CA ASP A 426 -1.07 28.06 24.40
C ASP A 426 -0.14 26.99 24.98
N LYS A 427 -0.46 25.70 24.76
CA LYS A 427 0.27 24.58 25.36
C LYS A 427 1.50 24.14 24.54
N TYR A 428 1.39 24.15 23.22
CA TYR A 428 2.42 23.60 22.30
C TYR A 428 3.08 24.67 21.43
N LYS A 429 2.70 25.94 21.58
CA LYS A 429 3.28 27.09 20.85
C LYS A 429 3.21 26.97 19.33
N PHE A 430 2.11 26.44 18.81
CA PHE A 430 1.86 26.36 17.37
C PHE A 430 1.99 27.75 16.72
N SER A 431 2.74 27.78 15.62
CA SER A 431 2.96 28.95 14.78
C SER A 431 1.81 29.11 13.76
N GLU A 432 2.05 29.89 12.71
CA GLU A 432 1.16 29.96 11.55
C GLU A 432 1.39 28.80 10.55
N ASN A 433 2.39 27.92 10.80
CA ASN A 433 2.63 26.74 9.98
C ASN A 433 2.44 25.43 10.79
N PRO A 434 1.19 24.95 10.90
CA PRO A 434 0.86 23.79 11.72
C PRO A 434 1.54 22.50 11.24
N SER A 435 1.91 22.41 9.95
CA SER A 435 2.66 21.26 9.44
C SER A 435 4.04 21.15 10.07
N TRP A 436 4.79 22.25 10.11
CA TRP A 436 6.13 22.25 10.70
C TRP A 436 6.09 22.15 12.23
N ASP A 437 5.08 22.72 12.88
CA ASP A 437 4.86 22.55 14.32
C ASP A 437 4.65 21.06 14.68
N LEU A 438 3.80 20.36 13.93
CA LEU A 438 3.59 18.91 14.12
C LEU A 438 4.85 18.09 13.80
N ILE A 439 5.63 18.49 12.79
CA ILE A 439 6.89 17.85 12.46
C ILE A 439 7.87 17.96 13.63
N GLU A 440 8.06 19.16 14.17
CA GLU A 440 8.97 19.40 15.29
C GLU A 440 8.54 18.61 16.54
N ILE A 441 7.25 18.69 16.90
CA ILE A 441 6.67 17.95 18.03
C ILE A 441 6.88 16.43 17.87
N GLY A 442 6.66 15.90 16.66
CA GLY A 442 6.86 14.48 16.38
C GLY A 442 8.31 14.06 16.44
N MET A 443 9.23 14.91 15.96
CA MET A 443 10.65 14.67 16.02
C MET A 443 11.19 14.69 17.47
N ASP A 444 10.60 15.47 18.37
CA ASP A 444 11.03 15.52 19.77
C ASP A 444 10.65 14.24 20.59
N THR A 445 9.74 13.41 20.07
CA THR A 445 9.34 12.17 20.75
C THR A 445 10.49 11.16 20.91
N ASN A 446 10.29 10.16 21.79
CA ASN A 446 11.22 9.03 21.93
C ASN A 446 11.07 7.94 20.87
N ALA A 447 10.07 8.04 19.98
CA ALA A 447 9.85 7.05 18.92
C ALA A 447 11.05 6.94 17.98
N ASN A 448 11.46 5.71 17.66
CA ASN A 448 12.60 5.45 16.80
C ASN A 448 12.37 5.85 15.34
N LEU A 449 11.13 5.96 14.87
CA LEU A 449 10.86 6.44 13.52
C LEU A 449 9.82 7.55 13.52
N PHE A 450 10.17 8.66 12.88
CA PHE A 450 9.22 9.73 12.57
C PHE A 450 9.03 9.81 11.06
N ILE A 451 7.78 9.87 10.59
CA ILE A 451 7.42 9.96 9.18
C ILE A 451 6.41 11.07 8.95
N ALA A 452 6.66 11.94 7.98
CA ALA A 452 5.69 12.91 7.52
C ALA A 452 5.31 12.65 6.05
N PRO A 453 4.04 12.85 5.65
CA PRO A 453 3.66 12.94 4.24
C PRO A 453 4.39 14.08 3.54
N ILE A 454 4.71 13.90 2.26
CA ILE A 454 5.36 14.95 1.46
C ILE A 454 4.53 16.25 1.42
N GLN A 455 3.20 16.15 1.51
CA GLN A 455 2.29 17.29 1.58
C GLN A 455 2.57 18.20 2.79
N ASP A 456 2.94 17.61 3.94
CA ASP A 456 3.21 18.36 5.16
C ASP A 456 4.57 19.08 5.08
N LEU A 457 5.59 18.43 4.49
CA LEU A 457 6.89 19.07 4.21
C LEU A 457 6.74 20.29 3.28
N LEU A 458 5.74 20.26 2.40
CA LEU A 458 5.41 21.32 1.45
C LEU A 458 4.34 22.29 1.97
N SER A 459 3.80 22.05 3.17
CA SER A 459 2.70 22.81 3.77
C SER A 459 1.51 23.01 2.82
N LEU A 460 1.10 21.92 2.13
CA LEU A 460 -0.04 21.95 1.21
C LEU A 460 -1.37 21.75 1.96
N ASP A 461 -2.46 22.24 1.38
CA ASP A 461 -3.83 22.07 1.87
C ASP A 461 -4.49 20.78 1.34
N ASP A 462 -5.76 20.55 1.69
CA ASP A 462 -6.53 19.36 1.31
C ASP A 462 -6.79 19.22 -0.21
N SER A 463 -6.41 20.20 -1.06
CA SER A 463 -6.34 19.96 -2.51
C SER A 463 -5.29 18.90 -2.87
N SER A 464 -4.36 18.63 -1.95
CA SER A 464 -3.32 17.60 -2.07
C SER A 464 -3.57 16.34 -1.24
N ARG A 465 -4.75 16.23 -0.63
CA ARG A 465 -5.14 15.08 0.19
C ARG A 465 -5.21 13.81 -0.66
N LEU A 466 -4.60 12.73 -0.17
CA LEU A 466 -4.61 11.45 -0.89
C LEU A 466 -5.95 10.74 -0.78
N ASN A 467 -6.54 10.66 0.41
CA ASN A 467 -7.79 9.95 0.60
C ASN A 467 -8.66 10.59 1.68
N LYS A 468 -9.96 10.64 1.43
CA LYS A 468 -10.98 10.92 2.42
C LYS A 468 -11.78 9.63 2.68
N PRO A 469 -11.53 8.93 3.81
CA PRO A 469 -12.28 7.72 4.15
C PRO A 469 -13.80 7.91 4.07
N GLY A 470 -14.49 6.90 3.55
CA GLY A 470 -15.95 6.93 3.36
C GLY A 470 -16.42 7.60 2.07
N THR A 471 -15.51 8.09 1.21
CA THR A 471 -15.85 8.63 -0.12
C THR A 471 -15.26 7.77 -1.25
N THR A 472 -15.76 7.95 -2.47
CA THR A 472 -15.32 7.21 -3.67
C THR A 472 -14.84 8.11 -4.81
N LYS A 473 -14.95 9.44 -4.64
CA LYS A 473 -14.60 10.43 -5.66
C LYS A 473 -13.39 11.24 -5.19
N ASN A 474 -12.51 11.57 -6.14
CA ASN A 474 -11.34 12.44 -5.96
C ASN A 474 -10.34 11.94 -4.89
N ASN A 475 -10.24 10.62 -4.72
CA ASN A 475 -9.19 9.99 -3.92
C ASN A 475 -8.09 9.46 -4.85
N TRP A 476 -6.87 9.37 -4.34
CA TRP A 476 -5.68 8.72 -4.93
C TRP A 476 -5.17 9.35 -6.23
N LYS A 477 -5.73 10.48 -6.64
CA LYS A 477 -5.39 11.19 -7.88
C LYS A 477 -4.24 12.16 -7.73
N TRP A 478 -3.97 12.65 -6.52
CA TRP A 478 -2.96 13.68 -6.31
C TRP A 478 -1.58 13.23 -6.78
N LYS A 479 -0.92 14.10 -7.55
CA LYS A 479 0.48 13.98 -7.94
C LYS A 479 1.22 15.29 -7.72
N LEU A 480 2.52 15.19 -7.45
CA LEU A 480 3.34 16.37 -7.25
C LEU A 480 3.55 17.10 -8.58
N ASN A 481 3.05 18.33 -8.65
CA ASN A 481 3.23 19.25 -9.77
C ASN A 481 4.46 20.16 -9.59
N ARG A 482 5.55 19.58 -9.10
CA ARG A 482 6.85 20.22 -8.91
C ARG A 482 7.91 19.18 -9.23
N SER A 483 9.02 19.60 -9.82
CA SER A 483 10.20 18.76 -9.96
C SER A 483 10.77 18.38 -8.59
N LEU A 484 11.59 17.33 -8.55
CA LEU A 484 12.27 16.94 -7.31
C LEU A 484 13.32 17.96 -6.88
N GLU A 485 13.82 18.78 -7.82
CA GLU A 485 14.71 19.90 -7.57
C GLU A 485 13.98 21.04 -6.85
N GLU A 486 12.75 21.38 -7.28
CA GLU A 486 11.95 22.45 -6.68
C GLU A 486 11.53 22.19 -5.23
N ILE A 487 11.51 20.92 -4.80
CA ILE A 487 11.16 20.54 -3.41
C ILE A 487 12.39 20.19 -2.55
N GLU A 488 13.61 20.32 -3.09
CA GLU A 488 14.83 19.88 -2.41
C GLU A 488 15.08 20.66 -1.11
N ASP A 489 14.79 21.96 -1.09
CA ASP A 489 14.97 22.79 0.10
C ASP A 489 14.02 22.40 1.25
N ASN A 490 12.79 21.96 0.94
CA ASN A 490 11.87 21.44 1.95
C ASN A 490 12.40 20.13 2.57
N ILE A 491 12.95 19.23 1.75
CA ILE A 491 13.55 17.97 2.21
C ILE A 491 14.81 18.24 3.05
N LYS A 492 15.62 19.21 2.63
CA LYS A 492 16.80 19.66 3.38
C LYS A 492 16.41 20.21 4.74
N THR A 493 15.42 21.10 4.79
CA THR A 493 14.92 21.68 6.05
C THR A 493 14.39 20.61 7.00
N PHE A 494 13.65 19.62 6.47
CA PHE A 494 13.17 18.47 7.23
C PHE A 494 14.31 17.65 7.84
N SER A 495 15.37 17.44 7.07
CA SER A 495 16.58 16.77 7.53
C SER A 495 17.33 17.58 8.59
N GLU A 496 17.58 18.86 8.37
CA GLU A 496 18.31 19.72 9.31
C GLU A 496 17.59 19.81 10.65
N LEU A 497 16.26 19.95 10.64
CA LEU A 497 15.44 19.90 11.86
C LEU A 497 15.59 18.54 12.56
N GLY A 498 15.45 17.43 11.83
CA GLY A 498 15.60 16.10 12.42
C GLY A 498 17.01 15.80 12.93
N ASN A 499 18.05 16.43 12.38
CA ASN A 499 19.41 16.34 12.89
C ASN A 499 19.52 16.92 14.30
N ASN A 500 18.80 18.01 14.61
CA ASN A 500 18.75 18.59 15.95
C ASN A 500 18.17 17.59 16.99
N PHE A 501 17.32 16.67 16.54
CA PHE A 501 16.73 15.60 17.35
C PHE A 501 17.45 14.24 17.21
N GLY A 502 18.62 14.19 16.55
CA GLY A 502 19.41 12.98 16.37
C GLY A 502 18.77 11.92 15.46
N ARG A 503 17.95 12.34 14.48
CA ARG A 503 17.16 11.45 13.60
C ARG A 503 17.74 11.26 12.19
N THR A 504 18.80 11.98 11.84
CA THR A 504 19.43 11.86 10.52
C THR A 504 20.64 10.96 10.56
N ARG A 505 20.89 10.29 9.44
CA ARG A 505 22.15 9.60 9.23
C ARG A 505 23.26 10.63 9.01
N LYS A 506 24.34 10.53 9.79
CA LYS A 506 25.58 11.28 9.57
C LYS A 506 26.30 10.83 8.31
#